data_AF-A0A7Y9N8I2-F1
#
_entry.id   AF-A0A7Y9N8I2-F1
#
_cell.length_a   1.000
_cell.length_b   1.000
_cell.length_c   1.000
_cell.angle_alpha   90.00
_cell.angle_beta   90.00
_cell.angle_gamma   90.00
#
_symmetry.space_group_name_H-M   'P 1'
#
loop_
_entity.id
_entity.type
_entity.pdbx_description
1 polymer ?
#
loop_
_entity_poly.entity_id
_entity_poly.type
_entity_poly.pdbx_seq_one_letter_code
_entity_poly.pdbx_strand_id
1 'polypeptide(L)'
;MNTRLTLIDMMKRALADGNITNNELFAAAPDPKGLAELERVAWQRLSHWADDDDIRAKDKVYADKQRRNIAEALADLEGLEAGYDPNEINRGEHQATHVPLGSFVAALALIAILYAMFTQGFFMRSD
;
A
#
# COMPACT_ATOMS: atom_id res chain seq x y z
N MET A 1 7.47 -19.34 9.99
CA MET A 1 7.48 -18.06 9.24
C MET A 1 6.07 -17.51 9.31
N ASN A 2 5.88 -16.23 9.65
CA ASN A 2 4.54 -15.63 9.64
C ASN A 2 4.22 -15.24 8.19
N THR A 3 3.35 -16.00 7.54
CA THR A 3 2.96 -15.80 6.14
C THR A 3 2.43 -14.38 5.91
N ARG A 4 1.63 -13.85 6.83
CA ARG A 4 1.08 -12.50 6.74
C ARG A 4 2.16 -11.42 6.68
N LEU A 5 3.10 -11.45 7.62
CA LEU A 5 4.23 -10.50 7.63
C LEU A 5 5.06 -10.60 6.36
N THR A 6 5.25 -11.82 5.85
CA THR A 6 5.99 -12.04 4.59
C THR A 6 5.25 -11.41 3.40
N LEU A 7 3.94 -11.58 3.31
CA LEU A 7 3.12 -10.96 2.27
C LEU A 7 3.13 -9.43 2.36
N ILE A 8 3.05 -8.87 3.57
CA ILE A 8 3.17 -7.43 3.83
C ILE A 8 4.51 -6.88 3.30
N ASP A 9 5.62 -7.53 3.64
CA ASP A 9 6.95 -7.09 3.19
C ASP A 9 7.10 -7.17 1.67
N MET A 10 6.58 -8.24 1.06
CA MET A 10 6.56 -8.38 -0.40
C MET A 10 5.72 -7.27 -1.05
N MET A 11 4.53 -6.94 -0.53
CA MET A 11 3.72 -5.83 -1.04
C MET A 11 4.42 -4.48 -0.95
N LYS A 12 5.06 -4.19 0.19
CA LYS A 12 5.87 -2.98 0.35
C LYS A 12 6.98 -2.91 -0.69
N ARG A 13 7.64 -4.04 -0.96
CA ARG A 13 8.67 -4.10 -2.01
C ARG A 13 8.09 -3.85 -3.41
N ALA A 14 6.95 -4.44 -3.74
CA ALA A 14 6.28 -4.19 -5.03
C ALA A 14 5.94 -2.71 -5.23
N LEU A 15 5.44 -2.04 -4.19
CA LEU A 15 5.11 -0.61 -4.23
C LEU A 15 6.35 0.28 -4.33
N ALA A 16 7.49 -0.16 -3.80
CA ALA A 16 8.79 0.50 -3.94
C ALA A 16 9.48 0.22 -5.29
N ASP A 17 8.71 -0.20 -6.32
CA ASP A 17 9.19 -0.61 -7.64
C ASP A 17 10.19 -1.79 -7.62
N GLY A 18 10.24 -2.53 -6.51
CA GLY A 18 11.01 -3.76 -6.41
C GLY A 18 10.36 -4.88 -7.23
N ASN A 19 11.21 -5.67 -7.91
CA ASN A 19 10.73 -6.85 -8.62
C ASN A 19 10.28 -7.92 -7.63
N ILE A 20 9.27 -8.73 -7.96
CA ILE A 20 8.84 -9.90 -7.19
C ILE A 20 8.63 -11.02 -8.18
N THR A 21 9.16 -12.20 -7.87
CA THR A 21 9.01 -13.37 -8.73
C THR A 21 7.96 -14.31 -8.16
N ASN A 22 7.28 -15.05 -9.03
CA ASN A 22 6.34 -16.08 -8.60
C ASN A 22 7.03 -17.16 -7.75
N ASN A 23 8.27 -17.53 -8.06
CA ASN A 23 9.04 -18.50 -7.27
C ASN A 23 9.20 -18.06 -5.81
N GLU A 24 9.50 -16.78 -5.60
CA GLU A 24 9.61 -16.21 -4.26
C GLU A 24 8.27 -16.17 -3.53
N LEU A 25 7.21 -15.80 -4.24
CA LEU A 25 5.85 -15.78 -3.70
C LEU A 25 5.37 -17.19 -3.30
N PHE A 26 5.64 -18.19 -4.12
CA PHE A 26 5.34 -19.60 -3.81
C PHE A 26 6.20 -20.15 -2.67
N ALA A 27 7.45 -19.68 -2.52
CA ALA A 27 8.28 -20.05 -1.37
C ALA A 27 7.74 -19.44 -0.06
N ALA A 28 7.20 -18.22 -0.12
CA ALA A 28 6.58 -17.55 1.04
C ALA A 28 5.24 -18.19 1.44
N ALA A 29 4.42 -18.58 0.46
CA ALA A 29 3.09 -19.14 0.68
C ALA A 29 2.80 -20.24 -0.37
N PRO A 30 3.21 -21.49 -0.11
CA PRO A 30 3.12 -22.59 -1.08
C PRO A 30 1.71 -23.13 -1.29
N ASP A 31 0.82 -22.96 -0.31
CA ASP A 31 -0.58 -23.37 -0.41
C ASP A 31 -1.52 -22.14 -0.31
N PRO A 32 -1.78 -21.44 -1.44
CA PRO A 32 -2.65 -20.28 -1.45
C PRO A 32 -4.12 -20.60 -1.13
N LYS A 33 -4.52 -21.89 -1.20
CA LYS A 33 -5.89 -22.31 -0.87
C LYS A 33 -6.10 -22.44 0.64
N GLY A 34 -5.03 -22.68 1.39
CA GLY A 34 -5.04 -22.74 2.85
C GLY A 34 -4.95 -21.38 3.55
N LEU A 35 -4.77 -20.29 2.79
CA LEU A 35 -4.67 -18.93 3.34
C LEU A 35 -6.03 -18.41 3.82
N ALA A 36 -5.99 -17.59 4.87
CA ALA A 36 -7.15 -16.80 5.27
C ALA A 36 -7.59 -15.88 4.12
N GLU A 37 -8.85 -15.46 4.11
CA GLU A 37 -9.44 -14.75 2.96
C GLU A 37 -8.62 -13.53 2.49
N LEU A 38 -8.27 -12.63 3.42
CA LEU A 38 -7.50 -11.42 3.11
C LEU A 38 -6.05 -11.73 2.71
N GLU A 39 -5.42 -12.73 3.33
CA GLU A 39 -4.08 -13.22 2.96
C GLU A 39 -4.08 -13.84 1.55
N ARG A 40 -5.16 -14.54 1.18
CA ARG A 40 -5.35 -15.10 -0.15
C ARG A 40 -5.56 -14.02 -1.21
N VAL A 41 -6.34 -12.98 -0.90
CA VAL A 41 -6.50 -11.81 -1.79
C VAL A 41 -5.15 -11.13 -2.01
N ALA A 42 -4.41 -10.90 -0.93
CA ALA A 42 -3.07 -10.34 -0.98
C ALA A 42 -2.12 -11.15 -1.86
N TRP A 43 -2.10 -12.47 -1.66
CA TRP A 43 -1.33 -13.40 -2.48
C TRP A 43 -1.69 -13.32 -3.96
N GLN A 44 -3.00 -13.28 -4.30
CA GLN A 44 -3.46 -13.16 -5.69
C GLN A 44 -3.01 -11.85 -6.34
N ARG A 45 -3.03 -10.73 -5.61
CA ARG A 45 -2.54 -9.44 -6.13
C ARG A 45 -1.03 -9.49 -6.43
N LEU A 46 -0.25 -10.09 -5.54
CA LEU A 46 1.18 -10.28 -5.76
C LEU A 46 1.48 -11.22 -6.92
N SER A 47 0.69 -12.29 -7.09
CA SER A 47 0.85 -13.22 -8.22
C SER A 47 0.61 -12.51 -9.55
N HIS A 48 -0.46 -11.72 -9.68
CA HIS A 48 -0.69 -10.90 -10.88
C HIS A 48 0.44 -9.88 -11.12
N TRP A 49 0.95 -9.25 -10.06
CA TRP A 49 2.08 -8.32 -10.19
C TRP A 49 3.34 -9.00 -10.72
N ALA A 50 3.62 -10.22 -10.25
CA ALA A 50 4.77 -11.00 -10.64
C ALA A 50 4.67 -11.54 -12.08
N ASP A 51 3.48 -11.93 -12.53
CA ASP A 51 3.27 -12.46 -13.89
C ASP A 51 3.18 -11.37 -14.97
N ASP A 52 2.56 -10.22 -14.67
CA ASP A 52 2.23 -9.24 -15.71
C ASP A 52 3.32 -8.17 -15.90
N ASP A 53 4.60 -8.52 -15.77
CA ASP A 53 5.70 -7.56 -15.88
C ASP A 53 5.77 -6.90 -17.26
N ASP A 54 5.55 -7.67 -18.32
CA ASP A 54 5.59 -7.23 -19.70
C ASP A 54 4.40 -6.32 -20.06
N ILE A 55 3.22 -6.58 -19.49
CA ILE A 55 2.04 -5.72 -19.61
C ILE A 55 2.28 -4.41 -18.84
N ARG A 56 2.76 -4.50 -17.59
CA ARG A 56 3.07 -3.31 -16.77
C ARG A 56 4.12 -2.41 -17.44
N ALA A 57 5.07 -2.98 -18.18
CA ALA A 57 6.06 -2.22 -18.92
C ALA A 57 5.48 -1.44 -20.11
N LYS A 58 4.38 -1.92 -20.71
CA LYS A 58 3.77 -1.35 -21.92
C LYS A 58 2.54 -0.48 -21.64
N ASP A 59 1.82 -0.76 -20.55
CA ASP A 59 0.59 -0.07 -20.16
C ASP A 59 0.71 0.56 -18.76
N LYS A 60 0.89 1.88 -18.74
CA LYS A 60 0.99 2.66 -17.51
C LYS A 60 -0.33 2.65 -16.72
N VAL A 61 -1.48 2.70 -17.39
CA VAL A 61 -2.79 2.71 -16.72
C VAL A 61 -3.01 1.38 -16.01
N TYR A 62 -2.63 0.28 -16.66
CA TYR A 62 -2.61 -1.04 -16.04
C TYR A 62 -1.69 -1.09 -14.82
N ALA A 63 -0.45 -0.62 -14.95
CA ALA A 63 0.51 -0.60 -13.86
C ALA A 63 0.01 0.22 -12.66
N ASP A 64 -0.57 1.40 -12.90
CA ASP A 64 -1.13 2.24 -11.83
C ASP A 64 -2.33 1.56 -11.15
N LYS A 65 -3.18 0.86 -11.92
CA LYS A 65 -4.28 0.05 -11.36
C LYS A 65 -3.76 -1.07 -10.47
N GLN A 66 -2.73 -1.80 -10.90
CA GLN A 66 -2.16 -2.86 -10.09
C GLN A 66 -1.49 -2.34 -8.82
N ARG A 67 -0.79 -1.20 -8.87
CA ARG A 67 -0.26 -0.55 -7.66
C ARG A 67 -1.35 -0.20 -6.66
N ARG A 68 -2.50 0.32 -7.11
CA ARG A 68 -3.65 0.58 -6.22
C ARG A 68 -4.18 -0.69 -5.58
N ASN A 69 -4.38 -1.74 -6.38
CA ASN A 69 -4.84 -3.04 -5.86
C ASN A 69 -3.89 -3.61 -4.79
N ILE A 70 -2.58 -3.44 -4.97
CA ILE A 70 -1.57 -3.87 -3.99
C ILE A 70 -1.63 -3.00 -2.73
N ALA A 71 -1.79 -1.68 -2.88
CA ALA A 71 -1.89 -0.77 -1.74
C ALA A 71 -3.15 -1.02 -0.90
N GLU A 72 -4.30 -1.30 -1.54
CA GLU A 72 -5.53 -1.69 -0.85
C GLU A 72 -5.34 -2.99 -0.06
N ALA A 73 -4.82 -4.04 -0.70
CA ALA A 73 -4.61 -5.32 -0.03
C ALA A 73 -3.52 -5.24 1.08
N LEU A 74 -2.54 -4.34 0.93
CA LEU A 74 -1.55 -4.06 1.97
C LEU A 74 -2.22 -3.42 3.20
N ALA A 75 -3.08 -2.43 3.01
CA ALA A 75 -3.81 -1.79 4.10
C ALA A 75 -4.68 -2.80 4.86
N ASP A 76 -5.35 -3.71 4.14
CA ASP A 76 -6.15 -4.78 4.73
C ASP A 76 -5.28 -5.71 5.61
N LEU A 77 -4.11 -6.12 5.13
CA LEU A 77 -3.21 -6.98 5.90
C LEU A 77 -2.58 -6.27 7.10
N GLU A 78 -2.24 -4.99 6.97
CA GLU A 78 -1.73 -4.19 8.09
C GLU A 78 -2.83 -3.96 9.14
N GLY A 79 -4.09 -3.81 8.73
CA GLY A 79 -5.24 -3.80 9.63
C GLY A 79 -5.36 -5.12 10.41
N LEU A 80 -5.27 -6.27 9.73
CA LEU A 80 -5.29 -7.57 10.42
C LEU A 80 -4.15 -7.71 11.43
N GLU A 81 -2.95 -7.26 11.07
CA GLU A 81 -1.79 -7.34 11.95
C GLU A 81 -1.91 -6.39 13.16
N ALA A 82 -2.58 -5.24 12.98
CA ALA A 82 -2.92 -4.33 14.07
C ALA A 82 -4.09 -4.82 14.95
N GLY A 83 -4.73 -5.94 14.61
CA GLY A 83 -5.77 -6.58 15.41
C GLY A 83 -7.21 -6.16 15.05
N TYR A 84 -7.43 -5.53 13.90
CA TYR A 84 -8.78 -5.23 13.41
C TYR A 84 -9.53 -6.52 13.02
N ASP A 85 -10.86 -6.52 13.20
CA ASP A 85 -11.67 -7.67 12.82
C ASP A 85 -11.72 -7.81 11.29
N PRO A 86 -11.55 -9.02 10.73
CA PRO A 86 -11.59 -9.25 9.28
C PRO A 86 -12.88 -8.75 8.61
N ASN A 87 -14.01 -8.75 9.31
CA ASN A 87 -15.28 -8.24 8.78
C ASN A 87 -15.30 -6.71 8.71
N GLU A 88 -14.71 -6.02 9.68
CA GLU A 88 -14.53 -4.56 9.63
C GLU A 88 -13.60 -4.17 8.46
N ILE A 89 -12.60 -5.01 8.20
CA ILE A 89 -11.68 -4.83 7.09
C ILE A 89 -12.41 -5.01 5.75
N ASN A 90 -13.14 -6.12 5.59
CA ASN A 90 -13.94 -6.41 4.39
C ASN A 90 -15.02 -5.34 4.11
N ARG A 91 -15.55 -4.69 5.16
CA ARG A 91 -16.50 -3.56 5.03
C ARG A 91 -15.82 -2.23 4.65
N GLY A 92 -14.49 -2.18 4.62
CA GLY A 92 -13.72 -0.96 4.36
C GLY A 92 -13.75 0.04 5.51
N GLU A 93 -14.20 -0.35 6.71
CA GLU A 93 -14.37 0.56 7.84
C GLU A 93 -13.02 1.03 8.41
N HIS A 94 -12.00 0.19 8.33
CA HIS A 94 -10.62 0.54 8.66
C HIS A 94 -9.99 1.55 7.67
N GLN A 95 -10.50 1.64 6.43
CA GLN A 95 -10.06 2.59 5.41
C GLN A 95 -10.86 3.89 5.43
N ALA A 96 -11.98 3.97 6.16
CA ALA A 96 -12.83 5.17 6.22
C ALA A 96 -12.13 6.39 6.88
N THR A 97 -10.99 6.17 7.55
CA THR A 97 -10.09 7.22 8.04
C THR A 97 -9.06 7.71 7.01
N HIS A 98 -8.93 7.04 5.86
CA HIS A 98 -8.05 7.47 4.77
C HIS A 98 -8.78 8.46 3.83
N VAL A 99 -8.54 9.74 4.11
CA VAL A 99 -8.89 10.88 3.25
C VAL A 99 -8.32 10.64 1.83
N PRO A 100 -9.09 10.89 0.75
CA PRO A 100 -8.63 10.68 -0.61
C PRO A 100 -7.37 11.49 -0.93
N LEU A 101 -6.48 10.88 -1.73
CA LEU A 101 -5.12 11.33 -2.09
C LEU A 101 -5.01 12.76 -2.67
N GLY A 102 -6.14 13.42 -2.96
CA GLY A 102 -6.18 14.86 -3.28
C GLY A 102 -5.67 15.75 -2.14
N SER A 103 -5.63 15.26 -0.91
CA SER A 103 -5.16 16.02 0.26
C SER A 103 -3.66 15.95 0.53
N PHE A 104 -2.89 15.01 -0.05
CA PHE A 104 -1.43 14.95 0.18
C PHE A 104 -0.65 16.04 -0.55
N VAL A 105 -1.15 16.52 -1.70
CA VAL A 105 -0.58 17.71 -2.36
C VAL A 105 -0.82 18.95 -1.49
N ALA A 106 -1.97 19.05 -0.82
CA ALA A 106 -2.26 20.16 0.08
C ALA A 106 -1.43 20.11 1.38
N ALA A 107 -1.21 18.91 1.95
CA ALA A 107 -0.44 18.76 3.19
C ALA A 107 1.05 19.09 3.01
N LEU A 108 1.69 18.64 1.91
CA LEU A 108 3.08 19.01 1.61
C LEU A 108 3.22 20.48 1.22
N ALA A 109 2.24 21.05 0.51
CA ALA A 109 2.22 22.48 0.23
C ALA A 109 2.07 23.33 1.50
N LEU A 110 1.23 22.91 2.46
CA LEU A 110 1.08 23.60 3.74
C LEU A 110 2.37 23.57 4.58
N ILE A 111 3.10 22.45 4.60
CA ILE A 111 4.38 22.36 5.31
C ILE A 111 5.44 23.28 4.65
N ALA A 112 5.51 23.30 3.32
CA ALA A 112 6.43 24.18 2.60
C ALA A 112 6.08 25.68 2.78
N ILE A 113 4.79 26.04 2.78
CA ILE A 113 4.32 27.41 3.01
C ILE A 113 4.61 27.84 4.45
N LEU A 114 4.35 26.99 5.45
CA LEU A 114 4.67 27.28 6.85
C LEU A 114 6.18 27.44 7.08
N TYR A 115 6.99 26.60 6.42
CA TYR A 115 8.44 26.71 6.49
C TYR A 115 8.96 28.01 5.83
N ALA A 116 8.38 28.39 4.67
CA ALA A 116 8.71 29.66 4.00
C ALA A 116 8.31 30.89 4.83
N MET A 117 7.13 30.87 5.47
CA MET A 117 6.69 31.95 6.36
C MET A 117 7.56 32.09 7.62
N PHE A 118 8.01 30.96 8.19
CA PHE A 118 8.92 30.94 9.35
C PHE A 118 10.32 31.46 9.00
N THR A 119 10.86 31.06 7.84
CA THR A 119 12.19 31.50 7.36
C THR A 119 12.22 32.94 6.87
N GLN A 120 11.08 33.50 6.45
CA GLN A 120 10.96 34.92 6.04
C GLN A 120 10.61 35.87 7.19
N GLY A 121 10.52 35.40 8.44
CA GLY A 121 10.37 36.26 9.62
C GLY A 121 8.97 36.88 9.82
N PHE A 122 7.92 36.31 9.23
CA PHE A 122 6.56 36.88 9.29
C PHE A 122 5.92 36.83 10.70
N PHE A 123 6.48 36.07 11.65
CA PHE A 123 5.99 35.95 13.03
C PHE A 123 6.77 36.76 14.09
N MET A 124 7.77 37.56 13.69
CA MET A 124 8.43 38.50 14.60
C MET A 124 8.14 39.93 14.19
N ARG A 125 6.92 40.39 14.48
CA ARG A 125 6.65 41.83 14.65
C ARG A 125 5.55 42.03 15.68
N SER A 126 5.94 41.95 16.95
CA SER A 126 5.29 42.70 18.02
C SER A 126 6.32 43.70 18.53
N ASP A 127 6.23 44.90 17.97
CA ASP A 127 6.54 46.17 18.63
C ASP A 127 5.48 47.17 18.13
#